data_AF-A0A560MAD4-F1
#
_entry.id   AF-A0A560MAD4-F1
#
_cell.length_a   1.000
_cell.length_b   1.000
_cell.length_c   1.000
_cell.angle_alpha   90.00
_cell.angle_beta   90.00
_cell.angle_gamma   90.00
#
_symmetry.space_group_name_H-M   'P 1'
#
loop_
_entity.id
_entity.type
_entity.pdbx_description
1 polymer ?
#
loop_
_entity_poly.entity_id
_entity_poly.type
_entity_poly.pdbx_seq_one_letter_code
_entity_poly.pdbx_strand_id
1 'polypeptide(L)'
;MNAFERFNIRSLSPTMIAQWDAAPATLILRRLYGIKGKANEKMWRGDAVEAGLQFWLHNRTREDSMANAKALAVDTFWQRAEGEVSDEIEAAAAMVPAMVEQAVMAASDKTVPLMGTQFGVEAFLDDVDVPIYGKIDFLFEDKSIIELKTTTRCPSKLENVSMSHRWQAAFYAKARGVPVNLVYVTDKKSATFEVLPDDSSLLLFRRAALSLQKALAKTEDGEQLLRSLSLNVESFYWDDEMRVAYEDALEGKLKLLVGPGTEDLAAQGYVTFGKHSGKHISELPDSYLNWLMNPKLSDGGFFDVPKQLQVAIADMREAA
;
A
#
# COMPACT_ATOMS: atom_id res chain seq x y z
N MET A 1 19.54 12.26 -11.77
CA MET A 1 18.84 11.40 -10.81
C MET A 1 18.16 12.30 -9.79
N ASN A 2 16.84 12.26 -9.68
CA ASN A 2 16.10 13.02 -8.67
C ASN A 2 16.27 12.39 -7.26
N ALA A 3 15.78 13.07 -6.22
CA ALA A 3 15.96 12.59 -4.84
C ALA A 3 15.32 11.23 -4.60
N PHE A 4 14.17 10.94 -5.19
CA PHE A 4 13.49 9.65 -5.03
C PHE A 4 14.24 8.51 -5.72
N GLU A 5 14.72 8.75 -6.96
CA GLU A 5 15.48 7.77 -7.73
C GLU A 5 16.76 7.33 -7.00
N ARG A 6 17.44 8.23 -6.28
CA ARG A 6 18.61 7.88 -5.44
C ARG A 6 18.29 6.84 -4.37
N PHE A 7 17.06 6.86 -3.86
CA PHE A 7 16.54 5.90 -2.89
C PHE A 7 15.68 4.83 -3.56
N ASN A 8 15.85 4.58 -4.86
CA ASN A 8 15.09 3.61 -5.66
C ASN A 8 13.55 3.73 -5.48
N ILE A 9 13.05 4.94 -5.24
CA ILE A 9 11.62 5.26 -5.20
C ILE A 9 11.24 5.82 -6.57
N ARG A 10 10.39 5.11 -7.32
CA ARG A 10 9.95 5.55 -8.66
C ARG A 10 8.59 6.18 -8.71
N SER A 11 7.78 5.89 -7.71
CA SER A 11 6.45 6.42 -7.56
C SER A 11 6.14 6.51 -6.08
N LEU A 12 5.33 7.49 -5.72
CA LEU A 12 4.69 7.51 -4.43
C LEU A 12 3.32 6.82 -4.54
N SER A 13 2.74 6.48 -3.40
CA SER A 13 1.34 6.06 -3.34
C SER A 13 0.59 6.86 -2.27
N PRO A 14 -0.75 6.94 -2.33
CA PRO A 14 -1.53 7.58 -1.28
C PRO A 14 -1.19 7.06 0.13
N THR A 15 -1.02 5.74 0.27
CA THR A 15 -0.61 5.10 1.53
C THR A 15 0.81 5.46 1.94
N MET A 16 1.74 5.56 0.99
CA MET A 16 3.14 5.95 1.29
C MET A 16 3.20 7.38 1.84
N ILE A 17 2.47 8.30 1.23
CA ILE A 17 2.41 9.69 1.67
C ILE A 17 1.66 9.81 3.00
N ALA A 18 0.60 9.03 3.23
CA ALA A 18 -0.08 8.95 4.52
C ALA A 18 0.82 8.40 5.63
N GLN A 19 1.62 7.39 5.33
CA GLN A 19 2.59 6.89 6.29
C GLN A 19 3.70 7.92 6.56
N TRP A 20 4.17 8.65 5.54
CA TRP A 20 5.13 9.73 5.73
C TRP A 20 4.62 10.81 6.67
N ASP A 21 3.37 11.23 6.48
CA ASP A 21 2.73 12.27 7.30
C ASP A 21 2.53 11.81 8.76
N ALA A 22 2.17 10.54 8.97
CA ALA A 22 1.85 10.01 10.30
C ALA A 22 3.05 9.44 11.08
N ALA A 23 4.00 8.78 10.39
CA ALA A 23 5.10 8.02 10.99
C ALA A 23 6.32 7.95 10.03
N PRO A 24 7.02 9.08 9.83
CA PRO A 24 8.08 9.19 8.82
C PRO A 24 9.25 8.24 9.06
N ALA A 25 9.71 8.10 10.32
CA ALA A 25 10.79 7.18 10.67
C ALA A 25 10.43 5.72 10.31
N THR A 26 9.19 5.30 10.60
CA THR A 26 8.70 3.97 10.23
C THR A 26 8.63 3.78 8.72
N LEU A 27 8.25 4.81 7.95
CA LEU A 27 8.31 4.73 6.49
C LEU A 27 9.75 4.47 6.01
N ILE A 28 10.72 5.19 6.57
CA ILE A 28 12.14 5.03 6.21
C ILE A 28 12.66 3.63 6.57
N LEU A 29 12.35 3.10 7.75
CA LEU A 29 12.68 1.72 8.11
C LEU A 29 12.13 0.72 7.08
N ARG A 30 10.85 0.86 6.70
CA ARG A 30 10.23 -0.05 5.74
C ARG A 30 10.85 0.07 4.35
N ARG A 31 11.12 1.29 3.89
CA ARG A 31 11.55 1.55 2.51
C ARG A 31 13.03 1.33 2.30
N LEU A 32 13.86 1.79 3.24
CA LEU A 32 15.31 1.77 3.08
C LEU A 32 15.95 0.56 3.74
N TYR A 33 15.37 0.02 4.82
CA TYR A 33 15.90 -1.13 5.54
C TYR A 33 15.11 -2.43 5.29
N GLY A 34 14.05 -2.37 4.45
CA GLY A 34 13.27 -3.54 4.06
C GLY A 34 12.46 -4.19 5.19
N ILE A 35 12.26 -3.47 6.31
CA ILE A 35 11.50 -3.98 7.45
C ILE A 35 10.04 -4.13 7.04
N LYS A 36 9.45 -5.30 7.28
CA LYS A 36 8.04 -5.54 6.96
C LYS A 36 7.19 -5.15 8.17
N GLY A 37 6.08 -4.47 7.91
CA GLY A 37 5.07 -4.28 8.95
C GLY A 37 4.20 -5.53 9.07
N LYS A 38 3.75 -5.82 10.29
CA LYS A 38 2.77 -6.87 10.52
C LYS A 38 1.38 -6.40 10.08
N ALA A 39 0.69 -7.21 9.27
CA ALA A 39 -0.72 -6.99 8.97
C ALA A 39 -1.56 -7.35 10.20
N ASN A 40 -2.72 -6.70 10.36
CA ASN A 40 -3.56 -6.88 11.55
C ASN A 40 -5.02 -7.10 11.19
N GLU A 41 -5.84 -7.38 12.20
CA GLU A 41 -7.25 -7.72 12.08
C GLU A 41 -8.07 -6.63 11.37
N LYS A 42 -7.66 -5.35 11.49
CA LYS A 42 -8.32 -4.24 10.79
C LYS A 42 -8.02 -4.26 9.29
N MET A 43 -6.81 -4.60 8.90
CA MET A 43 -6.41 -4.73 7.49
C MET A 43 -7.09 -5.95 6.85
N TRP A 44 -7.05 -7.11 7.51
CA TRP A 44 -7.69 -8.34 7.02
C TRP A 44 -9.20 -8.17 6.85
N ARG A 45 -9.86 -7.45 7.78
CA ARG A 45 -11.27 -7.07 7.64
C ARG A 45 -11.53 -6.20 6.41
N GLY A 46 -10.64 -5.26 6.10
CA GLY A 46 -10.72 -4.43 4.89
C GLY A 46 -10.74 -5.31 3.63
N ASP A 47 -9.70 -6.13 3.47
CA ASP A 47 -9.56 -7.06 2.34
C ASP A 47 -10.76 -8.00 2.20
N ALA A 48 -11.23 -8.55 3.32
CA ALA A 48 -12.36 -9.47 3.37
C ALA A 48 -13.66 -8.83 2.88
N VAL A 49 -13.98 -7.62 3.36
CA VAL A 49 -15.21 -6.92 2.97
C VAL A 49 -15.14 -6.46 1.52
N GLU A 50 -13.96 -6.04 1.04
CA GLU A 50 -13.75 -5.74 -0.38
C GLU A 50 -13.98 -6.96 -1.27
N ALA A 51 -13.42 -8.12 -0.90
CA ALA A 51 -13.63 -9.38 -1.61
C ALA A 51 -15.10 -9.80 -1.65
N GLY A 52 -15.81 -9.65 -0.52
CA GLY A 52 -17.26 -9.90 -0.44
C GLY A 52 -18.07 -8.98 -1.34
N LEU A 53 -17.81 -7.67 -1.31
CA LEU A 53 -18.49 -6.71 -2.18
C LEU A 53 -18.20 -6.98 -3.66
N GLN A 54 -16.94 -7.25 -4.01
CA GLN A 54 -16.56 -7.62 -5.38
C GLN A 54 -17.34 -8.84 -5.87
N PHE A 55 -17.40 -9.90 -5.06
CA PHE A 55 -18.14 -11.10 -5.39
C PHE A 55 -19.62 -10.79 -5.64
N TRP A 56 -20.25 -10.01 -4.75
CA TRP A 56 -21.64 -9.64 -4.88
C TRP A 56 -21.88 -8.82 -6.16
N LEU A 57 -21.05 -7.81 -6.45
CA LEU A 57 -21.20 -6.96 -7.64
C LEU A 57 -21.18 -7.76 -8.96
N HIS A 58 -20.36 -8.81 -9.04
CA HIS A 58 -20.32 -9.71 -10.21
C HIS A 58 -21.48 -10.71 -10.27
N ASN A 59 -22.16 -10.97 -9.14
CA ASN A 59 -23.15 -12.05 -9.02
C ASN A 59 -24.54 -11.58 -8.58
N ARG A 60 -24.79 -10.26 -8.51
CA ARG A 60 -25.99 -9.65 -7.89
C ARG A 60 -27.35 -10.10 -8.42
N THR A 61 -27.41 -10.72 -9.60
CA THR A 61 -28.64 -11.28 -10.16
C THR A 61 -28.97 -12.68 -9.61
N ARG A 62 -28.04 -13.30 -8.87
CA ARG A 62 -28.24 -14.60 -8.24
C ARG A 62 -28.85 -14.45 -6.85
N GLU A 63 -29.82 -15.30 -6.54
CA GLU A 63 -30.51 -15.33 -5.24
C GLU A 63 -29.53 -15.61 -4.08
N ASP A 64 -28.52 -16.45 -4.31
CA ASP A 64 -27.51 -16.85 -3.33
C ASP A 64 -26.33 -15.86 -3.19
N SER A 65 -26.32 -14.78 -3.97
CA SER A 65 -25.17 -13.86 -4.09
C SER A 65 -24.74 -13.26 -2.76
N MET A 66 -25.70 -12.81 -1.95
CA MET A 66 -25.44 -12.20 -0.63
C MET A 66 -24.88 -13.21 0.37
N ALA A 67 -25.42 -14.43 0.42
CA ALA A 67 -24.93 -15.47 1.32
C ALA A 67 -23.50 -15.89 0.97
N ASN A 68 -23.25 -16.10 -0.33
CA ASN A 68 -21.92 -16.48 -0.84
C ASN A 68 -20.89 -15.36 -0.65
N ALA A 69 -21.27 -14.09 -0.83
CA ALA A 69 -20.39 -12.94 -0.58
C ALA A 69 -19.91 -12.88 0.87
N LYS A 70 -20.81 -13.12 1.85
CA LYS A 70 -20.45 -13.15 3.27
C LYS A 70 -19.54 -14.32 3.61
N ALA A 71 -19.86 -15.50 3.10
CA ALA A 71 -19.04 -16.69 3.31
C ALA A 71 -17.61 -16.49 2.77
N LEU A 72 -17.49 -16.00 1.53
CA LEU A 72 -16.20 -15.68 0.92
C LEU A 72 -15.42 -14.64 1.74
N ALA A 73 -16.08 -13.60 2.24
CA ALA A 73 -15.43 -12.58 3.05
C ALA A 73 -14.86 -13.17 4.34
N VAL A 74 -15.61 -14.02 5.04
CA VAL A 74 -15.13 -14.71 6.25
C VAL A 74 -13.95 -15.62 5.94
N ASP A 75 -14.03 -16.41 4.86
CA ASP A 75 -12.92 -17.26 4.42
C ASP A 75 -11.67 -16.44 4.07
N THR A 76 -11.86 -15.31 3.39
CA THR A 76 -10.78 -14.38 3.04
C THR A 76 -10.11 -13.81 4.28
N PHE A 77 -10.90 -13.42 5.30
CA PHE A 77 -10.38 -12.93 6.57
C PHE A 77 -9.45 -13.96 7.21
N TRP A 78 -9.91 -15.20 7.36
CA TRP A 78 -9.13 -16.25 8.01
C TRP A 78 -7.93 -16.72 7.19
N GLN A 79 -8.02 -16.68 5.86
CA GLN A 79 -6.85 -16.88 4.99
C GLN A 79 -5.77 -15.82 5.23
N ARG A 80 -6.16 -14.55 5.42
CA ARG A 80 -5.22 -13.45 5.71
C ARG A 80 -4.65 -13.50 7.13
N ALA A 81 -5.40 -14.04 8.07
CA ALA A 81 -4.94 -14.22 9.45
C ALA A 81 -3.86 -15.29 9.59
N GLU A 82 -3.72 -16.20 8.60
CA GLU A 82 -2.67 -17.25 8.57
C GLU A 82 -2.56 -18.09 9.87
N GLY A 83 -3.69 -18.29 10.56
CA GLY A 83 -3.78 -19.04 11.82
C GLY A 83 -3.59 -18.22 13.09
N GLU A 84 -3.41 -16.90 12.99
CA GLU A 84 -3.46 -16.00 14.14
C GLU A 84 -4.88 -15.94 14.74
N VAL A 85 -4.97 -16.11 16.06
CA VAL A 85 -6.24 -16.08 16.81
C VAL A 85 -6.03 -15.32 18.12
N SER A 86 -6.96 -14.42 18.42
CA SER A 86 -7.13 -13.72 19.70
C SER A 86 -8.58 -13.22 19.81
N ASP A 87 -9.01 -12.81 20.99
CA ASP A 87 -10.36 -12.26 21.20
C ASP A 87 -10.62 -11.06 20.26
N GLU A 88 -9.62 -10.21 20.02
CA GLU A 88 -9.72 -9.07 19.10
C GLU A 88 -9.86 -9.50 17.64
N ILE A 89 -9.12 -10.54 17.22
CA ILE A 89 -9.19 -11.09 15.87
C ILE A 89 -10.55 -11.74 15.63
N GLU A 90 -11.05 -12.53 16.57
CA GLU A 90 -12.37 -13.16 16.49
C GLU A 90 -13.49 -12.12 16.47
N ALA A 91 -13.39 -11.07 17.30
CA ALA A 91 -14.33 -9.95 17.27
C ALA A 91 -14.31 -9.21 15.92
N ALA A 92 -13.13 -9.03 15.32
CA ALA A 92 -13.01 -8.45 13.98
C ALA A 92 -13.65 -9.32 12.89
N ALA A 93 -13.41 -10.64 12.93
CA ALA A 93 -14.00 -11.61 12.01
C ALA A 93 -15.53 -11.64 12.12
N ALA A 94 -16.07 -11.61 13.33
CA ALA A 94 -17.52 -11.65 13.59
C ALA A 94 -18.27 -10.45 12.99
N MET A 95 -17.60 -9.30 12.80
CA MET A 95 -18.19 -8.12 12.16
C MET A 95 -18.26 -8.22 10.63
N VAL A 96 -17.41 -9.05 10.00
CA VAL A 96 -17.23 -9.08 8.54
C VAL A 96 -18.54 -9.31 7.78
N PRO A 97 -19.40 -10.29 8.13
CA PRO A 97 -20.64 -10.54 7.38
C PRO A 97 -21.58 -9.33 7.36
N ALA A 98 -21.75 -8.65 8.49
CA ALA A 98 -22.59 -7.47 8.60
C ALA A 98 -21.99 -6.28 7.83
N MET A 99 -20.66 -6.13 7.83
CA MET A 99 -19.99 -5.13 7.00
C MET A 99 -20.20 -5.38 5.50
N VAL A 100 -20.18 -6.64 5.03
CA VAL A 100 -20.50 -6.96 3.63
C VAL A 100 -21.93 -6.53 3.28
N GLU A 101 -22.91 -6.76 4.17
CA GLU A 101 -24.28 -6.27 3.94
C GLU A 101 -24.33 -4.75 3.77
N GLN A 102 -23.66 -4.02 4.67
CA GLN A 102 -23.63 -2.56 4.63
C GLN A 102 -22.90 -2.03 3.39
N ALA A 103 -21.84 -2.71 2.94
CA ALA A 103 -21.13 -2.39 1.71
C ALA A 103 -22.02 -2.60 0.48
N VAL A 104 -22.77 -3.70 0.42
CA VAL A 104 -23.74 -3.98 -0.64
C VAL A 104 -24.87 -2.95 -0.64
N MET A 105 -25.42 -2.59 0.52
CA MET A 105 -26.45 -1.55 0.62
C MET A 105 -25.94 -0.22 0.06
N ALA A 106 -24.70 0.16 0.39
CA ALA A 106 -24.08 1.40 -0.10
C ALA A 106 -23.78 1.39 -1.62
N ALA A 107 -23.70 0.23 -2.24
CA ALA A 107 -23.46 0.06 -3.68
C ALA A 107 -24.73 -0.38 -4.46
N SER A 108 -25.87 -0.52 -3.79
CA SER A 108 -27.08 -1.12 -4.36
C SER A 108 -27.72 -0.27 -5.47
N ASP A 109 -27.47 1.03 -5.47
CA ASP A 109 -27.91 1.98 -6.51
C ASP A 109 -27.05 1.91 -7.78
N LYS A 110 -25.87 1.28 -7.72
CA LYS A 110 -24.99 1.08 -8.88
C LYS A 110 -25.55 0.00 -9.79
N THR A 111 -26.44 0.35 -10.71
CA THR A 111 -26.99 -0.59 -11.70
C THR A 111 -26.01 -0.91 -12.83
N VAL A 112 -25.00 -0.06 -13.03
CA VAL A 112 -23.95 -0.22 -14.04
C VAL A 112 -23.02 -1.38 -13.67
N PRO A 113 -22.55 -2.19 -14.64
CA PRO A 113 -21.60 -3.26 -14.35
C PRO A 113 -20.26 -2.77 -13.77
N LEU A 114 -19.66 -3.60 -12.92
CA LEU A 114 -18.31 -3.41 -12.44
C LEU A 114 -17.33 -3.68 -13.59
N MET A 115 -16.53 -2.69 -13.95
CA MET A 115 -15.53 -2.79 -15.02
C MET A 115 -14.23 -3.40 -14.52
N GLY A 116 -13.82 -3.08 -13.29
CA GLY A 116 -12.63 -3.67 -12.67
C GLY A 116 -12.45 -3.28 -11.21
N THR A 117 -11.68 -4.11 -10.50
CA THR A 117 -11.20 -3.83 -9.15
C THR A 117 -9.69 -3.69 -9.13
N GLN A 118 -9.16 -3.05 -8.09
CA GLN A 118 -7.72 -2.81 -7.94
C GLN A 118 -7.09 -2.15 -9.18
N PHE A 119 -7.87 -1.28 -9.85
CA PHE A 119 -7.51 -0.67 -11.12
C PHE A 119 -6.41 0.38 -10.90
N GLY A 120 -5.27 0.21 -11.57
CA GLY A 120 -4.13 1.11 -11.47
C GLY A 120 -4.43 2.50 -12.02
N VAL A 121 -4.08 3.53 -11.25
CA VAL A 121 -4.17 4.92 -11.70
C VAL A 121 -2.86 5.64 -11.37
N GLU A 122 -2.35 6.38 -12.35
CA GLU A 122 -1.12 7.14 -12.24
C GLU A 122 -1.38 8.60 -12.62
N ALA A 123 -0.87 9.53 -11.82
CA ALA A 123 -0.86 10.94 -12.14
C ALA A 123 0.25 11.68 -11.41
N PHE A 124 0.69 12.81 -11.96
CA PHE A 124 1.66 13.69 -11.32
C PHE A 124 0.96 14.72 -10.42
N LEU A 125 1.61 15.05 -9.31
CA LEU A 125 1.33 16.26 -8.55
C LEU A 125 2.37 17.32 -8.92
N ASP A 126 1.94 18.58 -8.99
CA ASP A 126 2.84 19.68 -9.37
C ASP A 126 4.08 19.71 -8.48
N ASP A 127 5.25 19.91 -9.07
CA ASP A 127 6.59 19.92 -8.45
C ASP A 127 7.02 18.64 -7.71
N VAL A 128 6.25 17.55 -7.78
CA VAL A 128 6.68 16.24 -7.25
C VAL A 128 7.41 15.48 -8.36
N ASP A 129 8.67 15.11 -8.11
CA ASP A 129 9.59 14.59 -9.14
C ASP A 129 9.22 13.20 -9.67
N VAL A 130 8.31 12.49 -9.00
CA VAL A 130 7.87 11.14 -9.37
C VAL A 130 6.34 11.05 -9.43
N PRO A 131 5.77 10.17 -10.27
CA PRO A 131 4.33 9.98 -10.31
C PRO A 131 3.78 9.46 -8.98
N ILE A 132 2.51 9.75 -8.74
CA ILE A 132 1.72 9.06 -7.73
C ILE A 132 1.00 7.91 -8.42
N TYR A 133 1.14 6.71 -7.88
CA TYR A 133 0.45 5.51 -8.32
C TYR A 133 -0.47 5.01 -7.21
N GLY A 134 -1.71 4.68 -7.54
CA GLY A 134 -2.64 4.05 -6.63
C GLY A 134 -3.53 3.03 -7.33
N LYS A 135 -4.35 2.36 -6.53
CA LYS A 135 -5.29 1.35 -6.98
C LYS A 135 -6.68 1.73 -6.50
N ILE A 136 -7.61 1.82 -7.44
CA ILE A 136 -9.01 2.10 -7.18
C ILE A 136 -9.69 0.78 -6.80
N ASP A 137 -10.43 0.75 -5.70
CA ASP A 137 -11.10 -0.46 -5.21
C ASP A 137 -12.14 -0.96 -6.23
N PHE A 138 -13.05 -0.10 -6.67
CA PHE A 138 -14.09 -0.45 -7.66
C PHE A 138 -14.29 0.64 -8.71
N LEU A 139 -14.17 0.27 -9.97
CA LEU A 139 -14.41 1.13 -11.13
C LEU A 139 -15.51 0.53 -12.00
N PHE A 140 -16.55 1.31 -12.28
CA PHE A 140 -17.72 0.90 -13.07
C PHE A 140 -17.63 1.36 -14.53
N GLU A 141 -18.42 0.76 -15.43
CA GLU A 141 -18.39 1.08 -16.87
C GLU A 141 -18.76 2.54 -17.20
N ASP A 142 -19.57 3.18 -16.35
CA ASP A 142 -19.93 4.60 -16.44
C ASP A 142 -18.84 5.52 -15.88
N LYS A 143 -17.67 4.96 -15.55
CA LYS A 143 -16.51 5.60 -14.90
C LYS A 143 -16.75 6.01 -13.45
N SER A 144 -17.91 5.71 -12.86
CA SER A 144 -18.10 5.97 -11.43
C SER A 144 -17.17 5.09 -10.60
N ILE A 145 -16.72 5.63 -9.47
CA ILE A 145 -15.73 5.01 -8.60
C ILE A 145 -16.33 4.84 -7.20
N ILE A 146 -16.06 3.69 -6.58
CA ILE A 146 -16.21 3.49 -5.14
C ILE A 146 -14.82 3.22 -4.56
N GLU A 147 -14.49 4.01 -3.53
CA GLU A 147 -13.33 3.78 -2.66
C GLU A 147 -13.86 3.33 -1.29
N LEU A 148 -13.58 2.09 -0.90
CA LEU A 148 -14.17 1.46 0.28
C LEU A 148 -13.25 1.56 1.49
N LYS A 149 -13.81 1.86 2.66
CA LYS A 149 -13.11 1.90 3.95
C LYS A 149 -13.94 1.19 5.02
N THR A 150 -13.35 0.18 5.68
CA THR A 150 -14.00 -0.46 6.83
C THR A 150 -13.49 0.13 8.13
N THR A 151 -14.41 0.44 9.04
CA THR A 151 -14.10 1.05 10.34
C THR A 151 -15.05 0.56 11.42
N THR A 152 -14.70 0.76 12.68
CA THR A 152 -15.62 0.52 13.81
C THR A 152 -16.47 1.76 14.14
N ARG A 153 -16.15 2.93 13.57
CA ARG A 153 -16.89 4.18 13.75
C ARG A 153 -17.11 4.85 12.39
N CYS A 154 -18.36 4.88 11.96
CA CYS A 154 -18.72 5.56 10.72
C CYS A 154 -18.68 7.08 10.90
N PRO A 155 -17.93 7.84 10.08
CA PRO A 155 -18.01 9.29 10.04
C PRO A 155 -19.41 9.74 9.61
N SER A 156 -19.83 10.92 10.08
CA SER A 156 -21.16 11.48 9.80
C SER A 156 -21.15 12.58 8.73
N LYS A 157 -20.00 13.16 8.44
CA LYS A 157 -19.80 14.25 7.48
C LYS A 157 -18.41 14.14 6.86
N LEU A 158 -18.22 14.73 5.68
CA LEU A 158 -16.93 14.69 4.96
C LEU A 158 -15.80 15.33 5.79
N GLU A 159 -16.08 16.34 6.63
CA GLU A 159 -15.07 16.96 7.49
C GLU A 159 -14.56 16.02 8.58
N ASN A 160 -15.31 14.97 8.91
CA ASN A 160 -14.98 13.98 9.93
C ASN A 160 -14.32 12.72 9.34
N VAL A 161 -14.17 12.62 8.02
CA VAL A 161 -13.45 11.50 7.42
C VAL A 161 -11.95 11.62 7.71
N SER A 162 -11.24 10.48 7.68
CA SER A 162 -9.78 10.51 7.80
C SER A 162 -9.19 11.33 6.65
N MET A 163 -8.29 12.27 6.95
CA MET A 163 -7.62 13.08 5.94
C MET A 163 -6.89 12.19 4.91
N SER A 164 -6.29 11.09 5.38
CA SER A 164 -5.59 10.15 4.50
C SER A 164 -6.51 9.40 3.53
N HIS A 165 -7.78 9.20 3.90
CA HIS A 165 -8.76 8.59 3.00
C HIS A 165 -9.35 9.65 2.05
N ARG A 166 -9.60 10.87 2.55
CA ARG A 166 -10.09 11.98 1.75
C ARG A 166 -9.14 12.33 0.60
N TRP A 167 -7.85 12.48 0.90
CA TRP A 167 -6.90 12.84 -0.16
C TRP A 167 -6.64 11.69 -1.16
N GLN A 168 -6.94 10.45 -0.78
CA GLN A 168 -6.74 9.27 -1.64
C GLN A 168 -7.87 9.27 -2.67
N ALA A 169 -9.10 9.43 -2.19
CA ALA A 169 -10.26 9.65 -3.03
C ALA A 169 -10.08 10.90 -3.91
N ALA A 170 -9.58 12.02 -3.36
CA ALA A 170 -9.33 13.24 -4.13
C ALA A 170 -8.27 13.04 -5.23
N PHE A 171 -7.20 12.29 -4.93
CA PHE A 171 -6.19 11.94 -5.92
C PHE A 171 -6.80 11.11 -7.07
N TYR A 172 -7.59 10.09 -6.75
CA TYR A 172 -8.29 9.29 -7.76
C TYR A 172 -9.28 10.13 -8.57
N ALA A 173 -10.01 11.02 -7.91
CA ALA A 173 -10.94 11.93 -8.56
C ALA A 173 -10.23 12.87 -9.54
N LYS A 174 -9.12 13.49 -9.11
CA LYS A 174 -8.27 14.33 -9.97
C LYS A 174 -7.70 13.55 -11.15
N ALA A 175 -7.13 12.37 -10.90
CA ALA A 175 -6.49 11.58 -11.93
C ALA A 175 -7.47 11.07 -13.00
N ARG A 176 -8.74 10.88 -12.64
CA ARG A 176 -9.78 10.37 -13.56
C ARG A 176 -10.74 11.44 -14.07
N GLY A 177 -10.69 12.65 -13.52
CA GLY A 177 -11.57 13.76 -13.87
C GLY A 177 -13.04 13.55 -13.50
N VAL A 178 -13.34 12.65 -12.56
CA VAL A 178 -14.70 12.30 -12.11
C VAL A 178 -14.75 12.24 -10.58
N PRO A 179 -15.89 12.49 -9.92
CA PRO A 179 -16.02 12.31 -8.49
C PRO A 179 -15.80 10.85 -8.04
N VAL A 180 -15.31 10.69 -6.81
CA VAL A 180 -15.15 9.38 -6.15
C VAL A 180 -16.13 9.26 -5.00
N ASN A 181 -16.86 8.15 -4.94
CA ASN A 181 -17.69 7.81 -3.78
C ASN A 181 -16.81 7.17 -2.71
N LEU A 182 -16.41 7.94 -1.70
CA LEU A 182 -15.71 7.43 -0.53
C LEU A 182 -16.72 6.80 0.43
N VAL A 183 -16.75 5.47 0.45
CA VAL A 183 -17.73 4.68 1.20
C VAL A 183 -17.10 4.17 2.48
N TYR A 184 -17.66 4.58 3.61
CA TYR A 184 -17.33 4.04 4.92
C TYR A 184 -18.35 3.00 5.34
N VAL A 185 -17.86 1.87 5.83
CA VAL A 185 -18.68 0.75 6.30
C VAL A 185 -18.30 0.38 7.73
N THR A 186 -19.32 0.18 8.57
CA THR A 186 -19.22 -0.55 9.83
C THR A 186 -20.16 -1.74 9.81
N ASP A 187 -20.15 -2.55 10.87
CA ASP A 187 -21.09 -3.66 11.11
C ASP A 187 -22.56 -3.23 11.28
N LYS A 188 -22.83 -1.92 11.41
CA LYS A 188 -24.15 -1.37 11.77
C LYS A 188 -24.70 -0.40 10.75
N LYS A 189 -23.83 0.34 10.06
CA LYS A 189 -24.22 1.36 9.09
C LYS A 189 -23.11 1.64 8.09
N SER A 190 -23.49 2.19 6.95
CA SER A 190 -22.57 2.79 5.98
C SER A 190 -22.81 4.29 5.82
N ALA A 191 -21.84 5.00 5.26
CA ALA A 191 -21.95 6.38 4.82
C ALA A 191 -21.14 6.57 3.55
N THR A 192 -21.69 7.32 2.59
CA THR A 192 -21.02 7.63 1.31
C THR A 192 -20.79 9.13 1.24
N PHE A 193 -19.57 9.52 0.91
CA PHE A 193 -19.20 10.92 0.68
C PHE A 193 -18.65 11.07 -0.72
N GLU A 194 -19.19 12.04 -1.46
CA GLU A 194 -18.64 12.40 -2.76
C GLU A 194 -17.40 13.28 -2.57
N VAL A 195 -16.29 12.89 -3.20
CA VAL A 195 -15.04 13.64 -3.22
C VAL A 195 -14.76 14.11 -4.65
N LEU A 196 -14.64 15.42 -4.83
CA LEU A 196 -14.51 16.05 -6.15
C LEU A 196 -13.06 16.12 -6.62
N PRO A 197 -12.80 16.21 -7.94
CA PRO A 197 -11.45 16.34 -8.52
C PRO A 197 -10.63 17.54 -8.02
N ASP A 198 -11.28 18.58 -7.50
CA ASP A 198 -10.69 19.82 -6.99
C ASP A 198 -10.70 19.91 -5.45
N ASP A 199 -10.95 18.80 -4.76
CA ASP A 199 -11.00 18.76 -3.28
C ASP A 199 -9.72 19.31 -2.65
N SER A 200 -9.89 20.20 -1.66
CA SER A 200 -8.80 20.96 -1.04
C SER A 200 -7.78 20.10 -0.30
N SER A 201 -8.13 18.85 0.05
CA SER A 201 -7.19 17.90 0.65
C SER A 201 -5.98 17.58 -0.25
N LEU A 202 -6.08 17.79 -1.57
CA LEU A 202 -4.97 17.65 -2.51
C LEU A 202 -3.80 18.58 -2.20
N LEU A 203 -4.06 19.76 -1.60
CA LEU A 203 -3.00 20.67 -1.18
C LEU A 203 -2.16 20.08 -0.04
N LEU A 204 -2.81 19.43 0.92
CA LEU A 204 -2.14 18.75 2.02
C LEU A 204 -1.40 17.51 1.55
N PHE A 205 -2.00 16.77 0.62
CA PHE A 205 -1.37 15.60 -0.01
C PHE A 205 -0.08 15.96 -0.74
N ARG A 206 -0.14 17.01 -1.55
CA ARG A 206 1.02 17.57 -2.24
C ARG A 206 2.09 18.06 -1.27
N ARG A 207 1.69 18.76 -0.20
CA ARG A 207 2.63 19.22 0.85
C ARG A 207 3.38 18.05 1.46
N ALA A 208 2.69 16.96 1.79
CA ALA A 208 3.31 15.78 2.38
C ALA A 208 4.29 15.11 1.39
N ALA A 209 3.92 14.96 0.11
CA ALA A 209 4.81 14.45 -0.94
C ALA A 209 6.08 15.30 -1.11
N LEU A 210 5.95 16.63 -1.18
CA LEU A 210 7.08 17.55 -1.27
C LEU A 210 7.96 17.54 -0.01
N SER A 211 7.36 17.32 1.17
CA SER A 211 8.12 17.17 2.41
C SER A 211 9.03 15.95 2.36
N LEU A 212 8.52 14.81 1.87
CA LEU A 212 9.32 13.61 1.66
C LEU A 212 10.43 13.85 0.63
N GLN A 213 10.11 14.46 -0.51
CA GLN A 213 11.11 14.82 -1.53
C GLN A 213 12.23 15.67 -0.95
N LYS A 214 11.89 16.69 -0.15
CA LYS A 214 12.88 17.57 0.51
C LYS A 214 13.72 16.84 1.55
N ALA A 215 13.13 15.89 2.29
CA ALA A 215 13.88 15.09 3.26
C ALA A 215 14.91 14.19 2.56
N LEU A 216 14.50 13.50 1.49
CA LEU A 216 15.38 12.68 0.66
C LEU A 216 16.44 13.52 -0.09
N ALA A 217 16.09 14.76 -0.47
CA ALA A 217 17.02 15.64 -1.18
C ALA A 217 18.20 16.09 -0.31
N LYS A 218 17.96 16.28 1.00
CA LYS A 218 18.92 16.83 1.97
C LYS A 218 19.88 15.81 2.58
N THR A 219 19.68 14.54 2.27
CA THR A 219 20.50 13.46 2.81
C THR A 219 21.06 12.61 1.68
N GLU A 220 22.29 12.16 1.88
CA GLU A 220 22.94 11.15 1.04
C GLU A 220 22.98 9.80 1.75
N ASP A 221 22.59 9.76 3.04
CA ASP A 221 22.64 8.60 3.91
C ASP A 221 21.25 8.32 4.53
N GLY A 222 20.80 7.09 4.40
CA GLY A 222 19.53 6.63 4.97
C GLY A 222 19.54 6.57 6.51
N GLU A 223 20.71 6.35 7.13
CA GLU A 223 20.83 6.36 8.59
C GLU A 223 20.73 7.78 9.14
N GLN A 224 21.47 8.72 8.58
CA GLN A 224 21.35 10.14 8.92
C GLN A 224 19.91 10.65 8.71
N LEU A 225 19.24 10.21 7.65
CA LEU A 225 17.83 10.52 7.43
C LEU A 225 16.99 9.98 8.58
N LEU A 226 17.08 8.68 8.89
CA LEU A 226 16.29 8.05 9.95
C LEU A 226 16.45 8.78 11.30
N ARG A 227 17.69 9.13 11.68
CA ARG A 227 18.00 9.87 12.91
C ARG A 227 17.43 11.28 12.95
N SER A 228 17.20 11.90 11.79
CA SER A 228 16.66 13.26 11.68
C SER A 228 15.14 13.32 11.78
N LEU A 229 14.45 12.18 11.75
CA LEU A 229 12.99 12.11 11.70
C LEU A 229 12.39 11.91 13.08
N SER A 230 11.20 12.47 13.28
CA SER A 230 10.43 12.24 14.49
C SER A 230 9.95 10.79 14.55
N LEU A 231 10.17 10.17 15.71
CA LEU A 231 9.62 8.85 16.02
C LEU A 231 8.22 9.01 16.64
N ASN A 232 7.22 8.36 16.04
CA ASN A 232 5.86 8.33 16.55
C ASN A 232 5.53 6.92 17.08
N VAL A 233 5.84 6.69 18.35
CA VAL A 233 5.67 5.38 19.01
C VAL A 233 4.22 5.03 19.31
N GLU A 234 3.30 6.00 19.23
CA GLU A 234 1.85 5.77 19.41
C GLU A 234 1.15 5.42 18.09
N SER A 235 1.88 5.49 16.96
CA SER A 235 1.33 5.14 15.66
C SER A 235 1.02 3.65 15.57
N PHE A 236 -0.08 3.28 14.92
CA PHE A 236 -0.37 1.87 14.61
C PHE A 236 0.67 1.23 13.66
N TYR A 237 1.52 2.03 13.03
CA TYR A 237 2.66 1.52 12.25
C TYR A 237 3.84 1.07 13.12
N TRP A 238 3.82 1.37 14.42
CA TRP A 238 4.88 1.08 15.38
C TRP A 238 4.50 -0.11 16.27
N ASP A 239 5.25 -1.19 16.14
CA ASP A 239 5.13 -2.41 16.92
C ASP A 239 6.51 -2.82 17.48
N ASP A 240 6.58 -3.93 18.21
CA ASP A 240 7.84 -4.41 18.80
C ASP A 240 8.89 -4.76 17.74
N GLU A 241 8.49 -5.27 16.58
CA GLU A 241 9.41 -5.56 15.47
C GLU A 241 10.01 -4.26 14.92
N MET A 242 9.20 -3.21 14.74
CA MET A 242 9.66 -1.89 14.31
C MET A 242 10.56 -1.23 15.36
N ARG A 243 10.28 -1.42 16.65
CA ARG A 243 11.12 -0.92 17.74
C ARG A 243 12.51 -1.56 17.70
N VAL A 244 12.58 -2.88 17.64
CA VAL A 244 13.86 -3.61 17.54
C VAL A 244 14.60 -3.20 16.27
N ALA A 245 13.91 -3.11 15.13
CA ALA A 245 14.54 -2.68 13.89
C ALA A 245 15.06 -1.24 13.94
N TYR A 246 14.36 -0.34 14.62
CA TYR A 246 14.86 1.01 14.82
C TYR A 246 16.15 1.04 15.66
N GLU A 247 16.16 0.32 16.78
CA GLU A 247 17.35 0.19 17.66
C GLU A 247 18.53 -0.40 16.89
N ASP A 248 18.32 -1.50 16.16
CA ASP A 248 19.35 -2.14 15.37
C ASP A 248 19.86 -1.25 14.21
N ALA A 249 19.00 -0.44 13.60
CA ALA A 249 19.42 0.54 12.60
C ALA A 249 20.31 1.63 13.20
N LEU A 250 19.99 2.12 14.42
CA LEU A 250 20.80 3.12 15.11
C LEU A 250 22.11 2.57 15.68
N GLU A 251 22.23 1.27 15.85
CA GLU A 251 23.46 0.61 16.28
C GLU A 251 24.32 0.12 15.12
N GLY A 252 23.89 0.37 13.86
CA GLY A 252 24.58 -0.11 12.66
C GLY A 252 24.50 -1.63 12.45
N LYS A 253 23.59 -2.31 13.16
CA LYS A 253 23.35 -3.75 13.04
C LYS A 253 22.47 -4.08 11.83
N LEU A 254 21.60 -3.16 11.42
CA LEU A 254 20.86 -3.26 10.17
C LEU A 254 21.58 -2.53 9.04
N LYS A 255 21.71 -3.22 7.91
CA LYS A 255 22.25 -2.63 6.69
C LYS A 255 21.14 -1.95 5.91
N LEU A 256 21.45 -0.80 5.33
CA LEU A 256 20.62 -0.18 4.30
C LEU A 256 20.49 -1.16 3.14
N LEU A 257 19.26 -1.42 2.70
CA LEU A 257 18.99 -2.24 1.53
C LEU A 257 18.78 -1.36 0.30
N VAL A 258 18.29 -0.13 0.48
CA VAL A 258 17.99 0.76 -0.64
C VAL A 258 18.52 2.16 -0.36
N GLY A 259 19.29 2.73 -1.29
CA GLY A 259 19.83 4.09 -1.23
C GLY A 259 21.31 4.15 -1.63
N PRO A 260 21.91 5.36 -1.62
CA PRO A 260 23.34 5.51 -1.85
C PRO A 260 24.15 4.69 -0.84
N GLY A 261 25.21 4.02 -1.29
CA GLY A 261 26.06 3.13 -0.48
C GLY A 261 25.61 1.65 -0.48
N THR A 262 24.54 1.30 -1.19
CA THR A 262 24.07 -0.10 -1.35
C THR A 262 24.54 -0.76 -2.64
N GLU A 263 25.24 -0.01 -3.50
CA GLU A 263 25.80 -0.49 -4.76
C GLU A 263 26.76 -1.67 -4.54
N ASP A 264 27.52 -1.63 -3.44
CA ASP A 264 28.44 -2.69 -3.03
C ASP A 264 27.72 -3.98 -2.64
N LEU A 265 26.53 -3.89 -2.02
CA LEU A 265 25.74 -5.07 -1.65
C LEU A 265 25.16 -5.75 -2.88
N ALA A 266 24.62 -4.97 -3.82
CA ALA A 266 24.14 -5.49 -5.09
C ALA A 266 25.29 -6.10 -5.91
N ALA A 267 26.47 -5.48 -5.93
CA ALA A 267 27.67 -6.02 -6.57
C ALA A 267 28.17 -7.30 -5.90
N GLN A 268 28.00 -7.43 -4.58
CA GLN A 268 28.29 -8.65 -3.81
C GLN A 268 27.20 -9.73 -3.97
N GLY A 269 26.22 -9.56 -4.86
CA GLY A 269 25.20 -10.57 -5.11
C GLY A 269 24.06 -10.58 -4.08
N TYR A 270 23.92 -9.57 -3.23
CA TYR A 270 22.76 -9.46 -2.33
C TYR A 270 21.59 -8.75 -3.01
N VAL A 271 20.40 -9.34 -2.90
CA VAL A 271 19.17 -8.70 -3.35
C VAL A 271 18.84 -7.55 -2.42
N THR A 272 18.66 -6.36 -2.98
CA THR A 272 18.41 -5.12 -2.24
C THR A 272 16.93 -4.67 -2.26
N PHE A 273 16.04 -5.49 -2.81
CA PHE A 273 14.63 -5.14 -3.03
C PHE A 273 13.70 -6.36 -3.05
N GLY A 274 12.39 -6.11 -2.99
CA GLY A 274 11.35 -7.14 -3.17
C GLY A 274 11.30 -8.19 -2.04
N LYS A 275 10.62 -9.31 -2.30
CA LYS A 275 10.38 -10.38 -1.30
C LYS A 275 11.67 -11.05 -0.81
N HIS A 276 12.72 -11.04 -1.63
CA HIS A 276 13.99 -11.70 -1.38
C HIS A 276 15.09 -10.75 -0.88
N SER A 277 14.73 -9.52 -0.49
CA SER A 277 15.68 -8.53 0.03
C SER A 277 16.52 -9.11 1.19
N GLY A 278 17.82 -8.85 1.16
CA GLY A 278 18.81 -9.35 2.12
C GLY A 278 19.36 -10.76 1.83
N LYS A 279 18.78 -11.51 0.88
CA LYS A 279 19.31 -12.82 0.48
C LYS A 279 20.41 -12.69 -0.56
N HIS A 280 21.42 -13.55 -0.48
CA HIS A 280 22.41 -13.69 -1.53
C HIS A 280 21.84 -14.46 -2.73
N ILE A 281 22.29 -14.15 -3.96
CA ILE A 281 21.81 -14.77 -5.21
C ILE A 281 21.95 -16.30 -5.23
N SER A 282 22.91 -16.85 -4.49
CA SER A 282 23.10 -18.31 -4.33
C SER A 282 21.99 -18.99 -3.52
N GLU A 283 21.20 -18.23 -2.76
CA GLU A 283 20.10 -18.74 -1.94
C GLU A 283 18.75 -18.70 -2.68
N LEU A 284 18.75 -18.23 -3.94
CA LEU A 284 17.54 -17.98 -4.71
C LEU A 284 17.28 -19.11 -5.70
N PRO A 285 16.00 -19.45 -5.93
CA PRO A 285 15.66 -20.42 -6.96
C PRO A 285 15.99 -19.87 -8.36
N ASP A 286 16.41 -20.75 -9.28
CA ASP A 286 16.79 -20.37 -10.64
C ASP A 286 15.69 -19.62 -11.40
N SER A 287 14.42 -19.94 -11.13
CA SER A 287 13.27 -19.24 -11.69
C SER A 287 13.26 -17.75 -11.32
N TYR A 288 13.65 -17.41 -10.09
CA TYR A 288 13.76 -16.03 -9.63
C TYR A 288 15.01 -15.34 -10.19
N LEU A 289 16.14 -16.05 -10.29
CA LEU A 289 17.33 -15.52 -10.96
C LEU A 289 17.06 -15.19 -12.44
N ASN A 290 16.34 -16.06 -13.15
CA ASN A 290 15.90 -15.79 -14.52
C ASN A 290 14.94 -14.60 -14.61
N TRP A 291 14.05 -14.46 -13.64
CA TRP A 291 13.19 -13.28 -13.53
C TRP A 291 14.02 -12.01 -13.37
N LEU A 292 15.02 -12.00 -12.48
CA LEU A 292 15.91 -10.85 -12.24
C LEU A 292 16.74 -10.44 -13.47
N MET A 293 17.04 -11.39 -14.35
CA MET A 293 17.80 -11.17 -15.59
C MET A 293 16.92 -10.80 -16.78
N ASN A 294 15.59 -10.75 -16.64
CA ASN A 294 14.70 -10.49 -17.75
C ASN A 294 14.65 -8.97 -18.07
N PRO A 295 15.01 -8.54 -19.29
CA PRO A 295 14.96 -7.12 -19.69
C PRO A 295 13.54 -6.57 -19.84
N LYS A 296 12.50 -7.42 -19.78
CA LYS A 296 11.08 -7.06 -19.95
C LYS A 296 10.26 -7.04 -18.65
N LEU A 297 10.87 -6.79 -17.48
CA LEU A 297 10.10 -6.60 -16.25
C LEU A 297 9.23 -5.32 -16.23
N SER A 298 9.09 -4.63 -17.37
CA SER A 298 8.31 -3.40 -17.58
C SER A 298 6.79 -3.59 -17.61
N ASP A 299 6.26 -4.76 -17.23
CA ASP A 299 4.82 -5.06 -17.26
C ASP A 299 4.07 -4.45 -16.04
N GLY A 300 4.49 -3.26 -15.59
CA GLY A 300 3.85 -2.52 -14.50
C GLY A 300 4.15 -3.04 -13.08
N GLY A 301 5.10 -3.97 -12.92
CA GLY A 301 5.63 -4.45 -11.64
C GLY A 301 6.90 -3.70 -11.23
N PHE A 302 6.84 -2.94 -10.15
CA PHE A 302 7.79 -1.90 -9.73
C PHE A 302 9.13 -2.36 -9.14
N PHE A 303 10.02 -3.02 -9.90
CA PHE A 303 11.43 -3.15 -9.47
C PHE A 303 12.40 -3.11 -10.68
N ASP A 304 13.29 -2.10 -10.79
CA ASP A 304 14.53 -2.36 -11.58
C ASP A 304 15.46 -3.13 -10.68
N VAL A 305 15.89 -4.26 -11.21
CA VAL A 305 17.01 -4.99 -10.68
C VAL A 305 18.26 -4.12 -10.87
N PRO A 306 19.02 -3.79 -9.81
CA PRO A 306 20.27 -3.06 -9.94
C PRO A 306 21.17 -3.76 -10.95
N LYS A 307 21.78 -3.00 -11.86
CA LYS A 307 22.66 -3.55 -12.89
C LYS A 307 23.81 -4.35 -12.27
N GLN A 308 24.33 -3.90 -11.14
CA GLN A 308 25.36 -4.58 -10.35
C GLN A 308 24.92 -5.98 -9.90
N LEU A 309 23.64 -6.14 -9.52
CA LEU A 309 23.09 -7.44 -9.16
C LEU A 309 22.93 -8.35 -10.38
N GLN A 310 22.54 -7.80 -11.53
CA GLN A 310 22.48 -8.56 -12.78
C GLN A 310 23.88 -9.02 -13.23
N VAL A 311 24.90 -8.17 -13.06
CA VAL A 311 26.30 -8.53 -13.29
C VAL A 311 26.73 -9.65 -12.33
N ALA A 312 26.46 -9.52 -11.03
CA ALA A 312 26.79 -10.56 -10.05
C ALA A 312 26.10 -11.92 -10.35
N ILE A 313 24.86 -11.90 -10.84
CA ILE A 313 24.14 -13.12 -11.28
C ILE A 313 24.80 -13.74 -12.52
N ALA A 314 25.24 -12.92 -13.48
CA ALA A 314 25.95 -13.41 -14.66
C ALA A 314 27.30 -14.05 -14.28
N ASP A 315 28.09 -13.36 -13.46
CA ASP A 315 29.41 -13.84 -13.00
C ASP A 315 29.28 -15.16 -12.20
N MET A 316 28.28 -15.26 -11.31
CA MET A 316 28.01 -16.49 -10.56
C MET A 316 27.67 -17.67 -11.48
N ARG A 317 26.91 -17.42 -12.56
CA ARG A 317 26.52 -18.46 -13.53
C ARG A 317 27.68 -18.91 -14.40
N GLU A 318 28.61 -18.01 -14.73
CA GLU A 318 29.82 -18.37 -15.47
C GLU A 318 30.79 -19.21 -14.63
N ALA A 319 30.74 -19.07 -13.30
CA ALA A 319 31.61 -19.79 -12.36
C ALA A 319 31.10 -21.19 -11.95
N ALA A 320 29.85 -21.55 -12.28
CA ALA A 320 29.19 -22.81 -11.91
C ALA A 320 29.22 -23.84 -13.04
#